data_AF-A0A2L0PMD1-F1
#
_entry.id   AF-A0A2L0PMD1-F1
#
_cell.length_a   1.000
_cell.length_b   1.000
_cell.length_c   1.000
_cell.angle_alpha   90.00
_cell.angle_beta   90.00
_cell.angle_gamma   90.00
#
_symmetry.space_group_name_H-M   'P 1'
#
loop_
_entity.id
_entity.type
_entity.pdbx_description
1 polymer ?
#
loop_
_entity_poly.entity_id
_entity_poly.type
_entity_poly.pdbx_seq_one_letter_code
_entity_poly.pdbx_strand_id
1 'polypeptide(L)'
;MSDSTSENSFPDDYFTDINDEILSYLEQQAHGAILESKEAISKVRDKGSKLVDILIVGIGAGLVFLLNGSQPDNFRIASCIFVLSWSGITAYIAHNLIKTKTKASAFNSPKALYSQSFKNNQAPNKVKIMRQLELHNMSLTIDELNDLNKEVAEYLNKAITAIALSGPLVIVTLIGSILLT
;
A
#
# COMPACT_ATOMS: atom_id res chain seq x y z
N MET A 1 5.00 16.60 36.49
CA MET A 1 5.13 15.17 36.17
C MET A 1 5.69 15.10 34.76
N SER A 2 6.91 14.57 34.64
CA SER A 2 7.66 14.35 33.39
C SER A 2 6.87 13.51 32.40
N ASP A 3 6.85 13.85 31.12
CA ASP A 3 7.48 12.98 30.13
C ASP A 3 7.82 13.72 28.83
N SER A 4 9.05 13.53 28.39
CA SER A 4 9.72 14.13 27.26
C SER A 4 9.45 13.33 25.98
N THR A 5 8.76 13.95 25.02
CA THR A 5 8.85 13.55 23.61
C THR A 5 9.27 14.77 22.81
N SER A 6 10.56 15.09 22.92
CA SER A 6 11.23 16.00 21.99
C SER A 6 11.22 15.33 20.62
N GLU A 7 10.26 15.70 19.77
CA GLU A 7 10.37 15.49 18.33
C GLU A 7 11.74 16.02 17.88
N ASN A 8 12.52 15.14 17.27
CA ASN A 8 13.83 15.42 16.69
C ASN A 8 13.69 16.44 15.55
N SER A 9 13.55 17.73 15.87
CA SER A 9 13.79 18.80 14.93
C SER A 9 15.29 18.96 14.79
N PHE A 10 15.87 18.37 13.74
CA PHE A 10 17.25 18.68 13.38
C PHE A 10 17.36 20.19 13.14
N PRO A 11 18.38 20.87 13.68
CA PRO A 11 18.66 22.26 13.32
C PRO A 11 18.80 22.39 11.79
N ASP A 12 18.27 23.45 11.18
CA ASP A 12 18.34 23.70 9.72
C ASP A 12 19.79 23.67 9.18
N ASP A 13 20.75 23.84 10.08
CA ASP A 13 22.19 23.94 9.87
C ASP A 13 22.93 22.58 9.91
N TYR A 14 22.24 21.49 10.29
CA TYR A 14 22.88 20.19 10.57
C TYR A 14 23.49 19.53 9.32
N PHE A 15 22.99 19.91 8.12
CA PHE A 15 23.44 19.36 6.85
C PHE A 15 24.42 20.28 6.09
N THR A 16 24.63 21.52 6.53
CA THR A 16 25.45 22.51 5.81
C THR A 16 26.94 22.12 5.75
N ASP A 17 27.44 21.45 6.79
CA ASP A 17 28.85 21.05 6.94
C ASP A 17 29.13 19.55 6.65
N ILE A 18 28.20 18.84 6.01
CA ILE A 18 28.42 17.45 5.65
C ILE A 18 29.50 17.35 4.56
N ASN A 19 30.50 16.50 4.79
CA ASN A 19 31.55 16.19 3.83
C ASN A 19 30.97 15.46 2.59
N ASP A 20 31.51 15.70 1.40
CA ASP A 20 30.99 15.13 0.14
C ASP A 20 30.98 13.59 0.14
N GLU A 21 31.90 12.96 0.89
CA GLU A 21 31.93 11.51 1.10
C GLU A 21 30.71 11.02 1.89
N ILE A 22 30.38 11.69 3.00
CA ILE A 22 29.20 11.37 3.82
C ILE A 22 27.92 11.61 3.01
N LEU A 23 27.88 12.67 2.20
CA LEU A 23 26.76 12.95 1.31
C LEU A 23 26.56 11.83 0.29
N SER A 24 27.64 11.34 -0.33
CA SER A 24 27.56 10.21 -1.28
C SER A 24 27.11 8.91 -0.61
N TYR A 25 27.53 8.67 0.63
CA TYR A 25 27.09 7.51 1.40
C TYR A 25 25.59 7.59 1.70
N LEU A 26 25.09 8.75 2.12
CA LEU A 26 23.67 8.96 2.40
C LEU A 26 22.81 8.83 1.14
N GLU A 27 23.26 9.34 0.00
CA GLU A 27 22.57 9.15 -1.29
C GLU A 27 22.50 7.68 -1.68
N GLN A 28 23.60 6.93 -1.50
CA GLN A 28 23.61 5.49 -1.78
C GLN A 28 22.64 4.72 -0.87
N GLN A 29 22.61 5.04 0.42
CA GLN A 29 21.67 4.45 1.38
C GLN A 29 20.22 4.79 1.03
N ALA A 30 19.94 6.06 0.70
CA ALA A 30 18.60 6.50 0.31
C ALA A 30 18.12 5.78 -0.97
N HIS A 31 18.98 5.64 -1.97
CA HIS A 31 18.67 4.86 -3.17
C HIS A 31 18.39 3.39 -2.85
N GLY A 32 19.20 2.77 -1.99
CA GLY A 32 19.00 1.41 -1.53
C GLY A 32 17.64 1.24 -0.84
N ALA A 33 17.31 2.15 0.08
CA ALA A 33 16.05 2.14 0.82
C ALA A 33 14.82 2.31 -0.10
N ILE A 34 14.89 3.21 -1.10
CA ILE A 34 13.81 3.36 -2.09
C ILE A 34 13.63 2.06 -2.89
N LEU A 35 14.72 1.40 -3.29
CA LEU A 35 14.66 0.17 -4.07
C LEU A 35 14.08 -0.98 -3.24
N GLU A 36 14.53 -1.15 -2.00
CA GLU A 36 14.01 -2.15 -1.08
C GLU A 36 12.53 -1.92 -0.77
N SER A 37 12.13 -0.68 -0.50
CA SER A 37 10.74 -0.33 -0.22
C SER A 37 9.82 -0.60 -1.42
N LYS A 38 10.28 -0.27 -2.64
CA LYS A 38 9.56 -0.63 -3.88
C LYS A 38 9.43 -2.13 -4.06
N GLU A 39 10.49 -2.89 -3.78
CA GLU A 39 10.45 -4.35 -3.87
C GLU A 39 9.47 -4.94 -2.84
N ALA A 40 9.49 -4.43 -1.61
CA ALA A 40 8.56 -4.84 -0.55
C ALA A 40 7.10 -4.58 -0.93
N ILE A 41 6.79 -3.38 -1.43
CA ILE A 41 5.45 -3.02 -1.93
C ILE A 41 5.05 -3.95 -3.09
N SER A 42 5.96 -4.24 -4.02
CA SER A 42 5.68 -5.16 -5.13
C SER A 42 5.34 -6.56 -4.62
N LYS A 43 6.08 -7.09 -3.65
CA LYS A 43 5.80 -8.41 -3.05
C LYS A 43 4.43 -8.45 -2.39
N VAL A 44 4.05 -7.40 -1.65
CA VAL A 44 2.71 -7.32 -1.02
C VAL A 44 1.62 -7.23 -2.08
N ARG A 45 1.83 -6.43 -3.13
CA ARG A 45 0.91 -6.30 -4.26
C ARG A 45 0.71 -7.63 -4.99
N ASP A 46 1.78 -8.38 -5.22
CA ASP A 46 1.70 -9.68 -5.89
C ASP A 46 0.90 -10.69 -5.05
N LYS A 47 1.06 -10.67 -3.72
CA LYS A 47 0.20 -11.45 -2.81
C LYS A 47 -1.27 -11.01 -2.90
N GLY A 48 -1.55 -9.70 -2.93
CA GLY A 48 -2.89 -9.16 -3.09
C GLY A 48 -3.54 -9.54 -4.43
N SER A 49 -2.78 -9.50 -5.53
CA SER A 49 -3.26 -9.94 -6.85
C SER A 49 -3.62 -11.42 -6.86
N LYS A 50 -2.77 -12.28 -6.30
CA LYS A 50 -3.06 -13.71 -6.17
C LYS A 50 -4.31 -13.96 -5.32
N LEU A 51 -4.51 -13.18 -4.26
CA LEU A 51 -5.72 -13.27 -3.44
C LEU A 51 -6.98 -12.90 -4.24
N VAL A 52 -6.92 -11.85 -5.06
CA VAL A 52 -8.01 -11.47 -5.98
C VAL A 52 -8.30 -12.58 -6.98
N ASP A 53 -7.28 -13.21 -7.56
CA ASP A 53 -7.47 -14.32 -8.50
C ASP A 53 -8.22 -15.50 -7.84
N ILE A 54 -7.85 -15.86 -6.61
CA ILE A 54 -8.53 -16.92 -5.84
C ILE A 54 -9.99 -16.53 -5.55
N LEU A 55 -10.24 -15.28 -5.16
CA LEU A 55 -11.60 -14.78 -4.91
C LEU A 55 -12.47 -14.86 -6.16
N ILE A 56 -11.94 -14.48 -7.33
CA ILE A 56 -12.65 -14.56 -8.61
C ILE A 56 -13.04 -16.01 -8.93
N VAL A 57 -12.12 -16.96 -8.74
CA VAL A 57 -12.41 -18.39 -8.93
C VAL A 57 -13.51 -18.86 -7.96
N GLY A 58 -13.45 -18.44 -6.70
CA GLY A 58 -14.48 -18.74 -5.70
C GLY A 58 -15.86 -18.18 -6.06
N ILE A 59 -15.92 -16.92 -6.52
CA ILE A 59 -17.14 -16.28 -7.03
C ILE A 59 -17.70 -17.06 -8.21
N GLY A 60 -16.85 -17.45 -9.17
CA GLY A 60 -17.25 -18.25 -10.31
C GLY A 60 -17.86 -19.60 -9.91
N ALA A 61 -17.25 -20.29 -8.94
CA ALA A 61 -17.80 -21.53 -8.39
C ALA A 61 -19.17 -21.29 -7.72
N GLY A 62 -19.31 -20.24 -6.90
CA GLY A 62 -20.59 -19.86 -6.29
C GLY A 62 -21.69 -19.59 -7.32
N LEU A 63 -21.37 -18.89 -8.41
CA LEU A 63 -22.31 -18.64 -9.51
C LEU A 63 -22.75 -19.94 -10.20
N VAL A 64 -21.83 -20.88 -10.44
CA VAL A 64 -22.17 -22.19 -11.00
C VAL A 64 -23.16 -22.95 -10.10
N PHE A 65 -23.00 -22.86 -8.78
CA PHE A 65 -23.93 -23.44 -7.83
C PHE A 65 -25.31 -22.78 -7.85
N LEU A 66 -25.38 -21.46 -8.03
CA LEU A 66 -26.66 -20.73 -8.16
C LEU A 66 -27.43 -21.09 -9.44
N LEU A 67 -26.70 -21.26 -10.55
CA LEU A 67 -27.27 -21.57 -11.86
C LEU A 67 -27.70 -23.04 -12.01
N ASN A 68 -27.11 -23.94 -11.23
CA ASN A 68 -27.55 -25.34 -11.19
C ASN A 68 -28.92 -25.47 -10.48
N GLY A 69 -29.98 -25.69 -11.25
CA GLY A 69 -31.37 -25.74 -10.78
C GLY A 69 -31.78 -26.92 -9.90
N SER A 70 -30.83 -27.78 -9.49
CA SER A 70 -31.09 -28.99 -8.68
C SER A 70 -30.85 -28.78 -7.17
N GLN A 71 -30.50 -27.58 -6.74
CA GLN A 71 -30.15 -27.27 -5.34
C GLN A 71 -31.40 -26.83 -4.54
N PRO A 72 -31.50 -27.20 -3.25
CA PRO A 72 -32.56 -26.71 -2.36
C PRO A 72 -32.46 -25.17 -2.18
N ASP A 73 -33.61 -24.51 -1.98
CA ASP A 73 -33.68 -23.04 -1.93
C ASP A 73 -32.76 -22.43 -0.86
N ASN A 74 -32.61 -23.09 0.29
CA ASN A 74 -31.69 -22.67 1.36
C ASN A 74 -30.21 -22.61 0.88
N PHE A 75 -29.80 -23.56 0.03
CA PHE A 75 -28.45 -23.59 -0.53
C PHE A 75 -28.25 -22.47 -1.56
N ARG A 76 -29.28 -22.15 -2.34
CA ARG A 76 -29.26 -21.03 -3.29
C ARG A 76 -29.12 -19.70 -2.56
N ILE A 77 -29.86 -19.50 -1.47
CA ILE A 77 -29.75 -18.29 -0.63
C ILE A 77 -28.35 -18.16 -0.04
N ALA A 78 -27.80 -19.24 0.54
CA ALA A 78 -26.45 -19.26 1.09
C ALA A 78 -25.38 -18.94 0.02
N SER A 79 -25.51 -19.52 -1.17
CA SER A 79 -24.62 -19.26 -2.29
C SER A 79 -24.71 -17.82 -2.80
N CYS A 80 -25.91 -17.22 -2.79
CA CYS A 80 -26.10 -15.81 -3.13
C CYS A 80 -25.37 -14.87 -2.16
N ILE A 81 -25.51 -15.11 -0.84
CA ILE A 81 -24.81 -14.34 0.20
C ILE A 81 -23.29 -14.47 0.06
N PHE A 82 -22.81 -15.69 -0.23
CA PHE A 82 -21.39 -15.94 -0.49
C PHE A 82 -20.87 -15.14 -1.69
N VAL A 83 -21.54 -15.21 -2.83
CA VAL A 83 -21.15 -14.48 -4.06
C VAL A 83 -21.13 -12.98 -3.83
N LEU A 84 -22.15 -12.41 -3.16
CA LEU A 84 -22.23 -10.98 -2.89
C LEU A 84 -21.13 -10.49 -1.93
N SER A 85 -20.91 -11.21 -0.84
CA SER A 85 -19.87 -10.86 0.14
C SER A 85 -18.47 -10.93 -0.46
N TRP A 86 -18.17 -11.99 -1.20
CA TRP A 86 -16.87 -12.16 -1.86
C TRP A 86 -16.67 -11.16 -3.00
N SER A 87 -17.72 -10.85 -3.77
CA SER A 87 -17.67 -9.82 -4.81
C SER A 87 -17.35 -8.44 -4.23
N GLY A 88 -18.00 -8.07 -3.12
CA GLY A 88 -17.72 -6.80 -2.41
C GLY A 88 -16.27 -6.71 -1.92
N ILE A 89 -15.76 -7.78 -1.31
CA ILE A 89 -14.37 -7.85 -0.84
C ILE A 89 -13.39 -7.76 -2.02
N THR A 90 -13.67 -8.47 -3.12
CA THR A 90 -12.83 -8.46 -4.32
C THR A 90 -12.75 -7.07 -4.92
N ALA A 91 -13.89 -6.39 -5.06
CA ALA A 91 -13.95 -5.02 -5.57
C ALA A 91 -13.19 -4.03 -4.67
N TYR A 92 -13.32 -4.19 -3.34
CA TYR A 92 -12.59 -3.39 -2.37
C TYR A 92 -11.06 -3.53 -2.51
N ILE A 93 -10.55 -4.77 -2.60
CA ILE A 93 -9.12 -5.02 -2.77
C ILE A 93 -8.64 -4.49 -4.12
N ALA A 94 -9.36 -4.79 -5.20
CA ALA A 94 -8.98 -4.38 -6.55
C ALA A 94 -8.88 -2.86 -6.68
N HIS A 95 -9.85 -2.11 -6.13
CA HIS A 95 -9.83 -0.65 -6.14
C HIS A 95 -8.61 -0.08 -5.42
N ASN A 96 -8.29 -0.61 -4.25
CA ASN A 96 -7.15 -0.14 -3.45
C ASN A 96 -5.81 -0.52 -4.09
N LEU A 97 -5.69 -1.71 -4.69
CA LEU A 97 -4.50 -2.15 -5.44
C LEU A 97 -4.27 -1.34 -6.72
N ILE A 98 -5.33 -0.85 -7.37
CA ILE A 98 -5.21 0.00 -8.57
C ILE A 98 -4.79 1.42 -8.19
N LYS A 99 -5.35 1.99 -7.12
CA LYS A 99 -4.98 3.34 -6.64
C LYS A 99 -3.50 3.47 -6.27
N THR A 100 -2.88 2.40 -5.80
CA THR A 100 -1.45 2.41 -5.45
C THR A 100 -0.53 2.34 -6.67
N LYS A 101 -1.02 1.97 -7.87
CA LYS A 101 -0.22 1.97 -9.11
C LYS A 101 0.14 3.38 -9.61
N THR A 102 -0.62 4.40 -9.23
CA THR A 102 -0.47 5.75 -9.80
C THR A 102 0.53 6.64 -9.08
N LYS A 103 1.15 6.20 -7.97
CA LYS A 103 2.04 7.03 -7.17
C LYS A 103 3.48 6.50 -7.16
N ALA A 104 4.37 7.32 -7.73
CA ALA A 104 5.78 7.56 -7.37
C ALA A 104 6.72 7.56 -8.60
N SER A 105 7.02 8.76 -9.12
CA SER A 105 8.31 8.99 -9.74
C SER A 105 9.29 9.27 -8.61
N ALA A 106 10.25 8.36 -8.39
CA ALA A 106 11.33 8.56 -7.41
C ALA A 106 12.35 9.63 -7.84
N PHE A 107 12.18 10.19 -9.04
CA PHE A 107 13.00 11.28 -9.53
C PHE A 107 12.24 12.59 -9.38
N ASN A 108 12.94 13.57 -8.82
CA ASN A 108 12.52 14.96 -8.85
C ASN A 108 12.22 15.36 -10.30
N SER A 109 11.05 15.97 -10.52
CA SER A 109 10.81 16.64 -11.79
C SER A 109 11.93 17.67 -12.00
N PRO A 110 12.57 17.75 -13.18
CA PRO A 110 13.57 18.77 -13.47
C PRO A 110 13.08 20.18 -13.12
N LYS A 111 11.76 20.40 -13.16
CA LYS A 111 11.09 21.66 -12.81
C LYS A 111 11.31 22.09 -11.35
N ALA A 112 11.51 21.17 -10.41
CA ALA A 112 11.83 21.48 -9.01
C ALA A 112 13.27 22.00 -8.84
N LEU A 113 14.19 21.57 -9.70
CA LEU A 113 15.60 21.99 -9.71
C LEU A 113 15.82 23.37 -10.37
N TYR A 114 14.83 23.87 -11.13
CA TYR A 114 14.87 25.17 -11.81
C TYR A 114 13.96 26.23 -11.16
N SER A 115 13.78 26.21 -9.83
CA SER A 115 13.01 27.25 -9.14
C SER A 115 13.71 28.62 -9.20
N GLN A 116 12.94 29.71 -9.24
CA GLN A 116 13.49 31.08 -9.26
C GLN A 116 14.41 31.33 -8.05
N SER A 117 14.12 30.71 -6.91
CA SER A 117 14.94 30.76 -5.69
C SER A 117 16.32 30.14 -5.87
N PHE A 118 16.43 29.05 -6.65
CA PHE A 118 17.72 28.43 -6.97
C PHE A 118 18.55 29.28 -7.94
N LYS A 119 17.88 29.97 -8.87
CA LYS A 119 18.52 30.85 -9.86
C LYS A 119 19.13 32.10 -9.23
N ASN A 120 18.52 32.63 -8.16
CA ASN A 120 18.96 33.82 -7.45
C ASN A 120 19.99 33.56 -6.33
N ASN A 121 20.27 32.28 -6.01
CA ASN A 121 21.18 31.93 -4.94
C ASN A 121 22.65 32.05 -5.41
N GLN A 122 23.44 32.89 -4.73
CA GLN A 122 24.87 33.17 -5.04
C GLN A 122 25.84 32.20 -4.34
N ALA A 123 25.36 31.09 -3.80
CA ALA A 123 26.19 30.14 -3.08
C ALA A 123 27.32 29.58 -3.99
N PRO A 124 28.57 29.51 -3.48
CA PRO A 124 29.75 29.14 -4.27
C PRO A 124 29.72 27.68 -4.76
N ASN A 125 28.94 26.80 -4.12
CA ASN A 125 28.88 25.38 -4.47
C ASN A 125 27.43 24.91 -4.70
N LYS A 126 26.85 25.35 -5.83
CA LYS A 126 25.48 25.03 -6.23
C LYS A 126 25.20 23.53 -6.33
N VAL A 127 26.21 22.73 -6.70
CA VAL A 127 26.07 21.27 -6.86
C VAL A 127 25.84 20.60 -5.50
N LYS A 128 26.59 20.98 -4.47
CA LYS A 128 26.41 20.45 -3.11
C LYS A 128 24.98 20.70 -2.59
N ILE A 129 24.45 21.89 -2.83
CA ILE A 129 23.09 22.26 -2.43
C ILE A 129 22.04 21.46 -3.21
N MET A 130 22.23 21.23 -4.52
CA MET A 130 21.34 20.37 -5.29
C MET A 130 21.29 18.96 -4.73
N ARG A 131 22.45 18.39 -4.40
CA ARG A 131 22.58 17.04 -3.83
C ARG A 131 21.90 16.91 -2.47
N GLN A 132 22.05 17.91 -1.59
CA GLN A 132 21.35 17.95 -0.31
C GLN A 132 19.83 18.03 -0.47
N LEU A 133 19.35 18.85 -1.42
CA LEU A 133 17.93 18.97 -1.71
C LEU A 133 17.38 17.68 -2.34
N GLU A 134 18.17 17.01 -3.18
CA GLU A 134 17.83 15.72 -3.73
C GLU A 134 17.70 14.67 -2.63
N LEU A 135 18.67 14.61 -1.71
CA LEU A 135 18.64 13.70 -0.56
C LEU A 135 17.42 13.94 0.33
N HIS A 136 17.06 15.21 0.60
CA HIS A 136 15.85 15.55 1.33
C HIS A 136 14.57 15.07 0.61
N ASN A 137 14.49 15.23 -0.70
CA ASN A 137 13.35 14.73 -1.46
C ASN A 137 13.30 13.20 -1.49
N MET A 138 14.47 12.53 -1.51
CA MET A 138 14.54 11.08 -1.38
C MET A 138 14.05 10.61 -0.01
N SER A 139 14.39 11.30 1.08
CA SER A 139 13.89 10.94 2.42
C SER A 139 12.37 11.08 2.50
N LEU A 140 11.80 12.17 1.98
CA LEU A 140 10.35 12.34 1.89
C LEU A 140 9.70 11.21 1.06
N THR A 141 10.32 10.82 -0.05
CA THR A 141 9.85 9.70 -0.88
C THR A 141 9.89 8.37 -0.13
N ILE A 142 10.92 8.14 0.70
CA ILE A 142 11.03 6.93 1.53
C ILE A 142 9.91 6.89 2.56
N ASP A 143 9.62 8.01 3.23
CA ASP A 143 8.54 8.10 4.21
C ASP A 143 7.18 7.84 3.56
N GLU A 144 6.92 8.47 2.40
CA GLU A 144 5.70 8.21 1.61
C GLU A 144 5.57 6.74 1.19
N LEU A 145 6.66 6.10 0.74
CA LEU A 145 6.65 4.69 0.37
C LEU A 145 6.41 3.77 1.58
N ASN A 146 6.98 4.10 2.73
CA ASN A 146 6.76 3.36 3.96
C ASN A 146 5.31 3.45 4.44
N ASP A 147 4.71 4.63 4.38
CA ASP A 147 3.30 4.81 4.72
C ASP A 147 2.38 4.11 3.73
N LEU A 148 2.68 4.19 2.42
CA LEU A 148 1.96 3.43 1.41
C LEU A 148 2.04 1.91 1.65
N ASN A 149 3.22 1.41 2.02
CA ASN A 149 3.41 -0.01 2.32
C ASN A 149 2.57 -0.44 3.53
N LYS A 150 2.54 0.35 4.61
CA LYS A 150 1.68 0.11 5.77
C LYS A 150 0.20 0.08 5.38
N GLU A 151 -0.23 1.07 4.60
CA GLU A 151 -1.63 1.20 4.15
C GLU A 151 -2.07 -0.01 3.31
N VAL A 152 -1.24 -0.42 2.34
CA VAL A 152 -1.51 -1.59 1.48
C VAL A 152 -1.54 -2.87 2.31
N ALA A 153 -0.61 -3.05 3.25
CA ALA A 153 -0.58 -4.21 4.13
C ALA A 153 -1.81 -4.26 5.04
N GLU A 154 -2.26 -3.11 5.56
CA GLU A 154 -3.45 -3.01 6.41
C GLU A 154 -4.71 -3.38 5.64
N TYR A 155 -4.90 -2.86 4.42
CA TYR A 155 -6.03 -3.24 3.58
C TYR A 155 -6.06 -4.73 3.26
N LEU A 156 -4.89 -5.33 2.99
CA LEU A 156 -4.80 -6.76 2.74
C LEU A 156 -5.15 -7.58 3.98
N ASN A 157 -4.67 -7.18 5.17
CA ASN A 157 -5.03 -7.85 6.42
C ASN A 157 -6.53 -7.70 6.76
N LYS A 158 -7.12 -6.52 6.54
CA LYS A 158 -8.57 -6.31 6.68
C LYS A 158 -9.37 -7.19 5.72
N ALA A 159 -8.90 -7.34 4.49
CA ALA A 159 -9.54 -8.22 3.53
C ALA A 159 -9.42 -9.70 3.92
N ILE A 160 -8.24 -10.17 4.33
CA ILE A 160 -8.02 -11.55 4.78
C ILE A 160 -8.92 -11.87 5.98
N THR A 161 -9.00 -10.97 6.97
CA THR A 161 -9.87 -11.14 8.14
C THR A 161 -11.34 -11.16 7.76
N ALA A 162 -11.79 -10.30 6.84
CA ALA A 162 -13.17 -10.32 6.33
C ALA A 162 -13.52 -11.63 5.60
N ILE A 163 -12.60 -12.14 4.76
CA ILE A 163 -12.78 -13.43 4.07
C ILE A 163 -12.88 -14.58 5.09
N ALA A 164 -11.97 -14.60 6.08
CA ALA A 164 -11.97 -15.62 7.13
C ALA A 164 -13.28 -15.63 7.95
N LEU A 165 -13.89 -14.46 8.16
CA LEU A 165 -15.17 -14.34 8.85
C LEU A 165 -16.37 -14.76 7.98
N SER A 166 -16.28 -14.55 6.66
CA SER A 166 -17.38 -14.85 5.73
C SER A 166 -17.74 -16.34 5.67
N GLY A 167 -16.76 -17.24 5.78
CA GLY A 167 -16.96 -18.69 5.72
C GLY A 167 -17.88 -19.22 6.84
N PRO A 168 -17.55 -18.99 8.13
CA PRO A 168 -18.41 -19.34 9.25
C PRO A 168 -19.82 -18.74 9.13
N LEU A 169 -19.95 -17.53 8.61
CA LEU A 169 -21.22 -16.84 8.48
C LEU A 169 -22.15 -17.56 7.49
N VAL A 170 -21.61 -18.01 6.36
CA VAL A 170 -22.35 -18.85 5.39
C VAL A 170 -22.78 -20.17 6.04
N ILE A 171 -21.90 -20.84 6.80
CA ILE A 171 -22.21 -22.11 7.48
C ILE A 171 -23.35 -21.93 8.50
N VAL A 172 -23.30 -20.86 9.31
CA VAL A 172 -24.36 -20.55 10.28
C VAL A 172 -25.70 -20.30 9.60
N THR A 173 -25.72 -19.56 8.48
CA THR A 173 -26.97 -19.35 7.72
C THR A 173 -27.54 -20.66 7.17
N LEU A 174 -26.67 -21.58 6.76
CA LEU A 174 -27.05 -22.89 6.23
C LEU A 174 -27.62 -23.79 7.33
N ILE A 175 -26.96 -23.88 8.48
CA ILE A 175 -27.41 -24.66 9.65
C ILE A 175 -28.72 -24.07 10.23
N GLY A 176 -28.80 -22.75 10.37
CA GLY A 176 -29.99 -22.06 10.87
C GLY A 176 -31.21 -22.27 9.96
N SER A 177 -31.01 -22.29 8.64
CA SER A 177 -32.10 -22.54 7.69
C SER A 177 -32.57 -24.00 7.72
N ILE A 178 -31.67 -24.96 7.96
CA ILE A 178 -32.02 -26.40 8.12
C ILE A 178 -32.79 -26.64 9.43
N LEU A 179 -32.42 -25.98 10.53
CA LEU A 179 -33.08 -26.14 11.84
C LEU A 179 -34.48 -25.50 11.92
N LEU A 180 -34.79 -24.54 11.03
CA LEU A 180 -36.08 -23.86 10.98
C LEU A 180 -37.11 -24.52 10.05
N THR A 181 -36.70 -25.54 9.28
CA THR A 181 -37.54 -26.29 8.34
C THR A 181 -37.96 -27.62 8.96
#